data_AF-A0A1X0RJX9-F1
#
_entry.id   AF-A0A1X0RJX9-F1
#
_cell.length_a   1.000
_cell.length_b   1.000
_cell.length_c   1.000
_cell.angle_alpha   90.00
_cell.angle_beta   90.00
_cell.angle_gamma   90.00
#
_symmetry.space_group_name_H-M   'P 1'
#
loop_
_entity.id
_entity.type
_entity.pdbx_description
1 polymer ?
#
loop_
_entity_poly.entity_id
_entity_poly.type
_entity_poly.pdbx_seq_one_letter_code
_entity_poly.pdbx_strand_id
1 'polypeptide(L)'
;MATTTPKKPTLDKLKGGLILTNEQREKYEIEDGLLLNEVRDWSNIKKLIESYFQANKDTWIETADEFAQILIKTFDDLSDKNNNSYKGQDACLQRYCISLKHFFENKNIKQKVKKLYTCNLLIATMKKKERSLMRQSRSTAVMLAEEQSQNLEEEAQIRVQRKRKHVDEENIIYHGPDHQEDTCQSPQSFDSVERHPQVQSYYDYFADDHHEKWTITTENSWISINGMNITEAMHKYRYESYRAAKLLYSISPERILSLSFIFVFDPDEIQGFIKNCENEIIFIRNELNLFTQRRTPDEAVIITNTLDNLSVNKDDCNRYIAVTHGAYYDEDMEMTTYYNVISAFHQYTSILHDHHTEPDHNSYEFFTQEIFKSSVYTKHKISKPLEGCSKYIPDFKLSFEYQKEKFADLFIMEIKKDDKDCTPDADDIIKINLELQVMLNQLILLNVAEPVAYGIVIKEHESKIYQMTFKNGIYISYVTERFYLPRNAKDVCLVPRVITIFLTLKDMLDKIIIKIKNRKRGTPTIANSIKRGMGLPCPIKDAMTFYLRKKEITLVPP
;
A
#
# COMPACT_ATOMS: atom_id res chain seq x y z
N MET A 1 -16.05 -26.92 -41.77
CA MET A 1 -16.58 -28.05 -41.00
C MET A 1 -16.92 -27.56 -39.60
N ALA A 2 -18.19 -27.59 -39.20
CA ALA A 2 -18.61 -27.15 -37.88
C ALA A 2 -17.98 -28.04 -36.80
N THR A 3 -17.10 -27.49 -35.97
CA THR A 3 -16.50 -28.19 -34.84
C THR A 3 -17.53 -28.32 -33.73
N THR A 4 -18.40 -29.32 -33.82
CA THR A 4 -19.32 -29.67 -32.74
C THR A 4 -18.51 -30.04 -31.51
N THR A 5 -18.66 -29.27 -30.43
CA THR A 5 -18.07 -29.61 -29.13
C THR A 5 -18.51 -31.01 -28.71
N PRO A 6 -17.58 -31.91 -28.33
CA PRO A 6 -17.94 -33.25 -27.93
C PRO A 6 -18.87 -33.19 -26.71
N LYS A 7 -19.94 -33.97 -26.74
CA LYS A 7 -20.89 -34.08 -25.63
C LYS A 7 -20.15 -34.67 -24.41
N LYS A 8 -20.37 -34.09 -23.23
CA LYS A 8 -19.80 -34.62 -21.98
C LYS A 8 -20.31 -36.05 -21.74
N PRO A 9 -19.45 -36.99 -21.30
CA PRO A 9 -19.87 -38.33 -20.91
C PRO A 9 -20.94 -38.30 -19.81
N THR A 10 -21.92 -39.20 -19.89
CA THR A 10 -22.96 -39.39 -18.87
C THR A 10 -22.58 -40.55 -17.95
N LEU A 11 -22.94 -40.43 -16.67
CA LEU A 11 -22.65 -41.47 -15.67
C LEU A 11 -23.58 -42.69 -15.79
N ASP A 12 -24.69 -42.57 -16.51
CA ASP A 12 -25.74 -43.58 -16.65
C ASP A 12 -26.17 -44.20 -15.31
N LYS A 13 -25.77 -45.43 -15.00
CA LYS A 13 -26.08 -46.16 -13.76
C LYS A 13 -24.95 -46.09 -12.70
N LEU A 14 -23.86 -45.38 -12.99
CA LEU A 14 -22.72 -45.23 -12.10
C LEU A 14 -23.02 -44.20 -11.02
N LYS A 15 -22.73 -44.53 -9.75
CA LYS A 15 -22.90 -43.58 -8.64
C LYS A 15 -21.87 -42.46 -8.79
N GLY A 16 -22.33 -41.22 -8.93
CA GLY A 16 -21.46 -40.06 -9.14
C GLY A 16 -20.46 -39.81 -8.01
N GLY A 17 -20.80 -40.19 -6.77
CA GLY A 17 -19.94 -40.07 -5.59
C GLY A 17 -18.96 -41.23 -5.37
N LEU A 18 -18.77 -42.10 -6.36
CA LEU A 18 -17.73 -43.13 -6.30
C LEU A 18 -16.35 -42.46 -6.30
N ILE A 19 -15.45 -42.94 -5.44
CA ILE A 19 -14.03 -42.56 -5.38
C ILE A 19 -13.23 -43.87 -5.44
N LEU A 20 -12.12 -43.89 -6.17
CA LEU A 20 -11.26 -45.07 -6.25
C LEU A 20 -10.57 -45.33 -4.91
N THR A 21 -10.61 -46.58 -4.43
CA THR A 21 -9.88 -46.98 -3.23
C THR A 21 -8.37 -47.05 -3.48
N ASN A 22 -7.55 -46.98 -2.44
CA ASN A 22 -6.09 -47.10 -2.59
C ASN A 22 -5.68 -48.42 -3.26
N GLU A 23 -6.34 -49.53 -2.90
CA GLU A 23 -6.12 -50.85 -3.53
C GLU A 23 -6.40 -50.83 -5.05
N GLN A 24 -7.44 -50.11 -5.49
CA GLN A 24 -7.73 -49.95 -6.92
C GLN A 24 -6.69 -49.07 -7.60
N ARG A 25 -6.25 -47.99 -6.95
CA ARG A 25 -5.22 -47.10 -7.49
C ARG A 25 -3.88 -47.81 -7.67
N GLU A 26 -3.48 -48.62 -6.70
CA GLU A 26 -2.27 -49.46 -6.78
C GLU A 26 -2.40 -50.53 -7.86
N LYS A 27 -3.55 -51.23 -7.93
CA LYS A 27 -3.81 -52.27 -8.93
C LYS A 27 -3.67 -51.77 -10.37
N TYR A 28 -4.09 -50.53 -10.64
CA TYR A 28 -4.06 -49.92 -11.97
C TYR A 28 -2.88 -48.96 -12.17
N GLU A 29 -1.90 -48.96 -11.26
CA GLU A 29 -0.71 -48.09 -11.32
C GLU A 29 -1.06 -46.61 -11.61
N ILE A 30 -2.12 -46.10 -10.96
CA ILE A 30 -2.62 -44.75 -11.21
C ILE A 30 -1.66 -43.75 -10.57
N GLU A 31 -1.06 -42.88 -11.40
CA GLU A 31 -0.17 -41.80 -10.99
C GLU A 31 -0.75 -41.00 -9.81
N ASP A 32 0.12 -40.68 -8.85
CA ASP A 32 -0.25 -39.90 -7.67
C ASP A 32 -0.92 -38.58 -8.05
N GLY A 33 -2.01 -38.25 -7.36
CA GLY A 33 -2.79 -37.04 -7.62
C GLY A 33 -3.82 -37.12 -8.74
N LEU A 34 -3.79 -38.12 -9.63
CA LEU A 34 -4.82 -38.28 -10.67
C LEU A 34 -6.11 -38.89 -10.13
N LEU A 35 -7.27 -38.44 -10.63
CA LEU A 35 -8.58 -39.02 -10.33
C LEU A 35 -8.93 -39.14 -8.83
N LEU A 36 -8.45 -38.18 -8.01
CA LEU A 36 -8.74 -38.15 -6.57
C LEU A 36 -10.16 -37.69 -6.23
N ASN A 37 -10.81 -36.98 -7.17
CA ASN A 37 -12.17 -36.50 -6.98
C ASN A 37 -13.18 -37.62 -7.24
N GLU A 38 -14.44 -37.37 -6.87
CA GLU A 38 -15.56 -38.22 -7.23
C GLU A 38 -15.71 -38.36 -8.76
N VAL A 39 -16.18 -39.53 -9.21
CA VAL A 39 -16.30 -39.88 -10.64
C VAL A 39 -17.15 -38.87 -11.45
N ARG A 40 -18.13 -38.21 -10.82
CA ARG A 40 -18.91 -37.12 -11.46
C ARG A 40 -18.06 -35.94 -11.93
N ASP A 41 -16.90 -35.73 -11.30
CA ASP A 41 -16.01 -34.60 -11.59
C ASP A 41 -14.93 -34.94 -12.63
N TRP A 42 -14.77 -36.21 -13.04
CA TRP A 42 -13.70 -36.62 -13.96
C TRP A 42 -13.86 -36.05 -15.38
N SER A 43 -15.08 -35.70 -15.79
CA SER A 43 -15.33 -34.98 -17.05
C SER A 43 -15.09 -33.46 -16.94
N ASN A 44 -14.86 -32.95 -15.73
CA ASN A 44 -14.56 -31.55 -15.46
C ASN A 44 -13.04 -31.32 -15.45
N ILE A 45 -12.52 -30.90 -16.61
CA ILE A 45 -11.10 -30.60 -16.86
C ILE A 45 -10.50 -29.72 -15.75
N LYS A 46 -11.23 -28.69 -15.29
CA LYS A 46 -10.74 -27.73 -14.30
C LYS A 46 -10.49 -28.44 -12.96
N LYS A 47 -11.51 -29.11 -12.44
CA LYS A 47 -11.42 -29.82 -11.16
C LYS A 47 -10.35 -30.91 -11.17
N LEU A 48 -10.24 -31.65 -12.27
CA LEU A 48 -9.27 -32.72 -12.43
C LEU A 48 -7.82 -32.21 -12.33
N ILE A 49 -7.52 -31.10 -13.01
CA ILE A 49 -6.18 -30.50 -13.01
C ILE A 49 -5.90 -29.83 -11.65
N GLU A 50 -6.87 -29.11 -11.09
CA GLU A 50 -6.74 -28.50 -9.76
C GLU A 50 -6.46 -29.53 -8.67
N SER A 51 -7.17 -30.67 -8.66
CA SER A 51 -6.92 -31.74 -7.68
C SER A 51 -5.54 -32.36 -7.84
N TYR A 52 -5.06 -32.52 -9.07
CA TYR A 52 -3.71 -33.05 -9.34
C TYR A 52 -2.62 -32.16 -8.72
N PHE A 53 -2.70 -30.84 -8.92
CA PHE A 53 -1.74 -29.89 -8.36
C PHE A 53 -1.92 -29.64 -6.85
N GLN A 54 -3.08 -29.94 -6.29
CA GLN A 54 -3.29 -29.88 -4.83
C GLN A 54 -2.64 -31.06 -4.12
N ALA A 55 -2.76 -32.26 -4.70
CA ALA A 55 -2.17 -33.47 -4.15
C ALA A 55 -0.66 -33.51 -4.31
N ASN A 56 -0.16 -33.09 -5.47
CA ASN A 56 1.26 -33.02 -5.75
C ASN A 56 1.79 -31.62 -5.49
N LYS A 57 2.57 -31.40 -4.42
CA LYS A 57 3.02 -30.05 -4.04
C LYS A 57 4.35 -29.61 -4.63
N ASP A 58 5.20 -30.56 -5.06
CA ASP A 58 6.58 -30.28 -5.51
C ASP A 58 7.06 -31.17 -6.67
N THR A 59 6.26 -32.16 -7.07
CA THR A 59 6.55 -33.16 -8.12
C THR A 59 5.39 -33.19 -9.11
N TRP A 60 5.61 -32.71 -10.33
CA TRP A 60 4.56 -32.67 -11.35
C TRP A 60 5.08 -33.23 -12.66
N ILE A 61 4.19 -33.75 -13.48
CA ILE A 61 4.49 -34.10 -14.86
C ILE A 61 4.94 -32.83 -15.60
N GLU A 62 6.11 -32.87 -16.23
CA GLU A 62 6.81 -31.68 -16.73
C GLU A 62 6.12 -31.04 -17.93
N THR A 63 5.33 -31.82 -18.67
CA THR A 63 4.66 -31.33 -19.88
C THR A 63 3.17 -31.65 -19.89
N ALA A 64 2.40 -30.74 -20.47
CA ALA A 64 0.96 -30.93 -20.62
C ALA A 64 0.60 -32.07 -21.60
N ASP A 65 1.51 -32.40 -22.51
CA ASP A 65 1.37 -33.53 -23.43
C ASP A 65 1.49 -34.86 -22.71
N GLU A 66 2.50 -34.99 -21.86
CA GLU A 66 2.71 -36.17 -21.02
C GLU A 66 1.56 -36.35 -20.02
N PHE A 67 1.10 -35.28 -19.37
CA PHE A 67 -0.09 -35.35 -18.50
C PHE A 67 -1.32 -35.86 -19.24
N ALA A 68 -1.57 -35.35 -20.45
CA ALA A 68 -2.71 -35.79 -21.25
C ALA A 68 -2.56 -37.25 -21.70
N GLN A 69 -1.34 -37.72 -22.00
CA GLN A 69 -1.07 -39.11 -22.33
C GLN A 69 -1.29 -40.04 -21.13
N ILE A 70 -0.76 -39.69 -19.96
CA ILE A 70 -0.94 -40.46 -18.72
C ILE A 70 -2.42 -40.52 -18.33
N LEU A 71 -3.16 -39.41 -18.45
CA LEU A 71 -4.58 -39.38 -18.19
C LEU A 71 -5.38 -40.31 -19.13
N ILE A 72 -5.06 -40.30 -20.43
CA ILE A 72 -5.71 -41.17 -21.41
C ILE A 72 -5.35 -42.64 -21.13
N LYS A 73 -4.08 -42.94 -20.86
CA LYS A 73 -3.62 -44.28 -20.48
C LYS A 73 -4.35 -44.79 -19.23
N THR A 74 -4.51 -43.94 -18.21
CA THR A 74 -5.24 -44.28 -16.99
C THR A 74 -6.69 -44.68 -17.29
N PHE A 75 -7.37 -43.97 -18.20
CA PHE A 75 -8.72 -44.36 -18.63
C PHE A 75 -8.74 -45.66 -19.43
N ASP A 76 -7.70 -45.93 -20.22
CA ASP A 76 -7.52 -47.20 -20.93
C ASP A 76 -7.37 -48.37 -19.96
N ASP A 77 -6.48 -48.26 -18.98
CA ASP A 77 -6.20 -49.30 -18.00
C ASP A 77 -7.44 -49.61 -17.13
N LEU A 78 -8.18 -48.56 -16.75
CA LEU A 78 -9.46 -48.69 -16.05
C LEU A 78 -10.59 -49.26 -16.94
N SER A 79 -10.42 -49.28 -18.26
CA SER A 79 -11.39 -49.81 -19.21
C SER A 79 -11.08 -51.23 -19.71
N ASP A 80 -9.93 -51.81 -19.31
CA ASP A 80 -9.48 -53.10 -19.84
C ASP A 80 -10.47 -54.24 -19.50
N LYS A 81 -10.90 -54.92 -20.57
CA LYS A 81 -11.90 -55.99 -20.57
C LYS A 81 -11.33 -57.35 -20.17
N ASN A 82 -10.01 -57.50 -20.08
CA ASN A 82 -9.36 -58.76 -19.71
C ASN A 82 -9.46 -59.09 -18.20
N ASN A 83 -9.91 -58.14 -17.38
CA ASN A 83 -10.22 -58.36 -15.97
C ASN A 83 -11.61 -59.02 -15.83
N ASN A 84 -11.63 -60.35 -15.88
CA ASN A 84 -12.77 -61.22 -16.18
C ASN A 84 -13.84 -61.39 -15.08
N SER A 85 -14.07 -60.41 -14.20
CA SER A 85 -15.12 -60.55 -13.19
C SER A 85 -15.45 -59.23 -12.57
N TYR A 86 -16.53 -58.54 -12.98
CA TYR A 86 -17.37 -57.76 -12.07
C TYR A 86 -18.77 -57.52 -12.66
N LYS A 87 -19.82 -58.00 -11.97
CA LYS A 87 -21.21 -57.58 -12.19
C LYS A 87 -21.46 -56.28 -11.42
N GLY A 88 -22.31 -55.39 -11.92
CA GLY A 88 -22.76 -54.21 -11.18
C GLY A 88 -21.99 -52.93 -11.50
N GLN A 89 -21.35 -52.31 -10.49
CA GLN A 89 -20.81 -50.95 -10.59
C GLN A 89 -19.52 -50.85 -11.42
N ASP A 90 -18.64 -51.85 -11.39
CA ASP A 90 -17.37 -51.80 -12.12
C ASP A 90 -17.57 -51.87 -13.63
N ALA A 91 -18.57 -52.63 -14.11
CA ALA A 91 -18.97 -52.63 -15.53
C ALA A 91 -19.57 -51.28 -15.97
N CYS A 92 -20.08 -50.47 -15.04
CA CYS A 92 -20.51 -49.09 -15.33
C CYS A 92 -19.32 -48.12 -15.34
N LEU A 93 -18.36 -48.31 -14.44
CA LEU A 93 -17.11 -47.55 -14.40
C LEU A 93 -16.29 -47.73 -15.68
N GLN A 94 -16.09 -48.98 -16.13
CA GLN A 94 -15.38 -49.28 -17.39
C GLN A 94 -15.99 -48.56 -18.59
N ARG A 95 -17.33 -48.63 -18.75
CA ARG A 95 -18.05 -47.94 -19.83
C ARG A 95 -17.91 -46.42 -19.76
N TYR A 96 -17.90 -45.87 -18.55
CA TYR A 96 -17.69 -44.45 -18.33
C TYR A 96 -16.25 -44.04 -18.68
N CYS A 97 -15.24 -44.83 -18.31
CA CYS A 97 -13.84 -44.60 -18.68
C CYS A 97 -13.61 -44.62 -20.20
N ILE A 98 -14.25 -45.55 -20.94
CA ILE A 98 -14.23 -45.54 -22.42
C ILE A 98 -14.78 -44.22 -22.97
N SER A 99 -15.87 -43.73 -22.39
CA SER A 99 -16.50 -42.48 -22.80
C SER A 99 -15.65 -41.26 -22.45
N LEU A 100 -14.99 -41.26 -21.29
CA LEU A 100 -14.02 -40.24 -20.89
C LEU A 100 -12.81 -40.22 -21.80
N LYS A 101 -12.23 -41.38 -22.13
CA LYS A 101 -11.15 -41.49 -23.10
C LYS A 101 -11.51 -40.79 -24.40
N HIS A 102 -12.64 -41.16 -25.00
CA HIS A 102 -13.08 -40.55 -26.26
C HIS A 102 -13.32 -39.03 -26.14
N PHE A 103 -13.85 -38.58 -25.00
CA PHE A 103 -14.02 -37.16 -24.70
C PHE A 103 -12.68 -36.40 -24.63
N PHE A 104 -11.67 -36.97 -23.96
CA PHE A 104 -10.35 -36.35 -23.78
C PHE A 104 -9.44 -36.46 -25.01
N GLU A 105 -9.65 -37.46 -25.88
CA GLU A 105 -8.98 -37.60 -27.17
C GLU A 105 -9.44 -36.56 -28.20
N ASN A 106 -10.62 -35.97 -28.01
CA ASN A 106 -11.11 -34.92 -28.89
C ASN A 106 -10.12 -33.74 -28.95
N LYS A 107 -9.75 -33.31 -30.17
CA LYS A 107 -8.74 -32.25 -30.41
C LYS A 107 -8.99 -30.97 -29.59
N ASN A 108 -10.24 -30.52 -29.49
CA ASN A 108 -10.59 -29.30 -28.78
C ASN A 108 -10.48 -29.46 -27.25
N ILE A 109 -10.83 -30.65 -26.74
CA ILE A 109 -10.71 -30.97 -25.32
C ILE A 109 -9.24 -31.15 -24.95
N LYS A 110 -8.46 -31.88 -25.75
CA LYS A 110 -7.01 -32.02 -25.57
C LYS A 110 -6.32 -30.66 -25.53
N GLN A 111 -6.68 -29.73 -26.41
CA GLN A 111 -6.13 -28.36 -26.38
C GLN A 111 -6.52 -27.61 -25.10
N LYS A 112 -7.76 -27.77 -24.61
CA LYS A 112 -8.20 -27.18 -23.33
C LYS A 112 -7.44 -27.76 -22.13
N VAL A 113 -7.25 -29.08 -22.08
CA VAL A 113 -6.44 -29.76 -21.06
C VAL A 113 -5.03 -29.22 -21.08
N LYS A 114 -4.39 -29.19 -22.25
CA LYS A 114 -3.04 -28.67 -22.41
C LYS A 114 -2.91 -27.26 -21.85
N LYS A 115 -3.82 -26.37 -22.30
CA LYS A 115 -3.84 -24.96 -21.87
C LYS A 115 -3.99 -24.82 -20.35
N LEU A 116 -4.95 -25.52 -19.75
CA LEU A 116 -5.18 -25.44 -18.30
C LEU A 116 -4.03 -26.04 -17.49
N TYR A 117 -3.47 -27.16 -17.95
CA TYR A 117 -2.37 -27.84 -17.26
C TYR A 117 -1.10 -26.99 -17.28
N THR A 118 -0.72 -26.44 -18.44
CA THR A 118 0.43 -25.53 -18.55
C THR A 118 0.29 -24.33 -17.61
N CYS A 119 -0.93 -23.78 -17.43
CA CYS A 119 -1.16 -22.69 -16.50
C CYS A 119 -0.90 -23.11 -15.04
N ASN A 120 -1.48 -24.23 -14.62
CA ASN A 120 -1.30 -24.72 -13.26
C ASN A 120 0.16 -25.12 -12.99
N LEU A 121 0.84 -25.72 -13.98
CA LEU A 121 2.27 -26.02 -13.91
C LEU A 121 3.12 -24.77 -13.70
N LEU A 122 2.80 -23.68 -14.42
CA LEU A 122 3.50 -22.40 -14.26
C LEU A 122 3.27 -21.81 -12.86
N ILE A 123 2.02 -21.76 -12.40
CA ILE A 123 1.67 -21.29 -11.05
C ILE A 123 2.39 -22.12 -9.99
N ALA A 124 2.40 -23.43 -10.14
CA ALA A 124 3.03 -24.36 -9.22
C ALA A 124 4.56 -24.18 -9.20
N THR A 125 5.18 -24.03 -10.38
CA THR A 125 6.61 -23.73 -10.54
C THR A 125 6.98 -22.39 -9.91
N MET A 126 6.16 -21.35 -10.09
CA MET A 126 6.35 -20.05 -9.44
C MET A 126 6.31 -20.18 -7.92
N LYS A 127 5.31 -20.87 -7.37
CA LYS A 127 5.22 -21.15 -5.92
C LYS A 127 6.42 -21.96 -5.40
N LYS A 128 6.95 -22.91 -6.19
CA LYS A 128 8.16 -23.68 -5.82
C LYS A 128 9.41 -22.80 -5.82
N LYS A 129 9.59 -21.96 -6.85
CA LYS A 129 10.69 -20.99 -6.91
C LYS A 129 10.61 -19.97 -5.77
N GLU A 130 9.41 -19.48 -5.47
CA GLU A 130 9.16 -18.59 -4.34
C GLU A 130 9.57 -19.24 -3.01
N ARG A 131 9.12 -20.47 -2.74
CA ARG A 131 9.54 -21.23 -1.54
C ARG A 131 11.05 -21.44 -1.50
N SER A 132 11.69 -21.72 -2.64
CA SER A 132 13.15 -21.87 -2.73
C SER A 132 13.89 -20.57 -2.44
N LEU A 133 13.40 -19.45 -2.99
CA LEU A 133 13.96 -18.12 -2.76
C LEU A 133 13.79 -17.69 -1.30
N MET A 134 12.63 -17.95 -0.69
CA MET A 134 12.43 -17.72 0.75
C MET A 134 13.41 -18.53 1.60
N ARG A 135 13.67 -19.80 1.25
CA ARG A 135 14.67 -20.63 1.94
C ARG A 135 16.08 -20.06 1.80
N GLN A 136 16.45 -19.62 0.60
CA GLN A 136 17.75 -18.96 0.35
C GLN A 136 17.88 -17.64 1.10
N SER A 137 16.86 -16.78 1.05
CA SER A 137 16.83 -15.50 1.77
C SER A 137 16.96 -15.69 3.28
N ARG A 138 16.25 -16.68 3.86
CA ARG A 138 16.42 -17.04 5.27
C ARG A 138 17.83 -17.53 5.58
N SER A 139 18.41 -18.36 4.73
CA SER A 139 19.79 -18.81 4.89
C SER A 139 20.78 -17.65 4.85
N THR A 140 20.61 -16.69 3.93
CA THR A 140 21.45 -15.49 3.85
C THR A 140 21.26 -14.57 5.06
N ALA A 141 20.03 -14.39 5.53
CA ALA A 141 19.73 -13.60 6.72
C ALA A 141 20.36 -14.20 7.99
N VAL A 142 20.36 -15.54 8.12
CA VAL A 142 21.05 -16.24 9.21
C VAL A 142 22.56 -16.03 9.12
N MET A 143 23.18 -16.18 7.94
CA MET A 143 24.62 -15.92 7.78
C MET A 143 24.99 -14.46 8.11
N LEU A 144 24.18 -13.49 7.69
CA LEU A 144 24.41 -12.07 8.01
C LEU A 144 24.23 -11.78 9.50
N ALA A 145 23.27 -12.42 10.16
CA ALA A 145 23.08 -12.31 11.61
C ALA A 145 24.24 -12.93 12.39
N GLU A 146 24.77 -14.08 11.93
CA GLU A 146 25.97 -14.70 12.48
C GLU A 146 27.20 -13.81 12.29
N GLU A 147 27.39 -13.21 11.12
CA GLU A 147 28.48 -12.26 10.84
C GLU A 147 28.36 -10.99 11.69
N GLN A 148 27.15 -10.43 11.84
CA GLN A 148 26.92 -9.29 12.75
C GLN A 148 27.19 -9.67 14.21
N SER A 149 26.81 -10.87 14.64
CA SER A 149 27.10 -11.35 16.00
C SER A 149 28.59 -11.48 16.24
N GLN A 150 29.35 -12.02 15.28
CA GLN A 150 30.81 -12.12 15.36
C GLN A 150 31.47 -10.74 15.42
N ASN A 151 31.03 -9.79 14.58
CA ASN A 151 31.53 -8.42 14.60
C ASN A 151 31.26 -7.72 15.94
N LEU A 152 30.06 -7.92 16.52
CA LEU A 152 29.72 -7.38 17.84
C LEU A 152 30.54 -8.03 18.97
N GLU A 153 30.82 -9.33 18.88
CA GLU A 153 31.71 -10.02 19.82
C GLU A 153 33.15 -9.48 19.75
N GLU A 154 33.68 -9.27 18.54
CA GLU A 154 35.00 -8.66 18.36
C GLU A 154 35.05 -7.23 18.91
N GLU A 155 34.03 -6.41 18.63
CA GLU A 155 33.95 -5.04 19.13
C GLU A 155 33.83 -5.00 20.66
N ALA A 156 33.06 -5.91 21.26
CA ALA A 156 32.95 -6.07 22.70
C ALA A 156 34.30 -6.47 23.33
N GLN A 157 35.04 -7.39 22.72
CA GLN A 157 36.38 -7.77 23.17
C GLN A 157 37.36 -6.59 23.11
N ILE A 158 37.34 -5.81 22.03
CA ILE A 158 38.14 -4.58 21.90
C ILE A 158 37.77 -3.58 23.00
N ARG A 159 36.48 -3.43 23.31
CA ARG A 159 35.98 -2.51 24.34
C ARG A 159 36.40 -2.96 25.75
N VAL A 160 36.39 -4.26 26.03
CA VAL A 160 36.91 -4.84 27.28
C VAL A 160 38.42 -4.64 27.39
N GLN A 161 39.18 -4.81 26.31
CA GLN A 161 40.62 -4.53 26.30
C GLN A 161 40.93 -3.04 26.51
N ARG A 162 40.14 -2.13 25.92
CA ARG A 162 40.25 -0.68 26.13
C ARG A 162 39.90 -0.28 27.56
N LYS A 163 38.86 -0.86 28.15
CA LYS A 163 38.52 -0.65 29.57
C LYS A 163 39.62 -1.18 30.49
N ARG A 164 40.22 -2.34 30.20
CA ARG A 164 41.36 -2.85 30.98
C ARG A 164 42.59 -1.93 30.92
N LYS A 165 42.82 -1.21 29.81
CA LYS A 165 43.87 -0.19 29.71
C LYS A 165 43.55 1.12 30.44
N HIS A 166 42.28 1.41 30.72
CA HIS A 166 41.86 2.65 31.39
C HIS A 166 41.58 2.49 32.89
N VAL A 167 41.41 1.25 33.38
CA VAL A 167 41.14 0.94 34.79
C VAL A 167 42.42 0.95 35.66
N ASP A 168 43.61 1.10 35.07
CA ASP A 168 44.84 1.36 35.83
C ASP A 168 44.95 2.83 36.32
N GLU A 169 44.06 3.75 35.93
CA GLU A 169 44.24 5.17 36.23
C GLU A 169 43.21 5.88 37.10
N GLU A 170 41.98 5.40 37.34
CA GLU A 170 41.06 6.20 38.19
C GLU A 170 40.01 5.36 38.93
N ASN A 171 40.23 5.22 40.24
CA ASN A 171 39.27 4.80 41.25
C ASN A 171 38.41 6.00 41.64
N ILE A 172 37.08 5.98 41.42
CA ILE A 172 36.07 6.58 42.31
C ILE A 172 34.73 5.84 42.10
N ILE A 173 34.14 5.48 43.24
CA ILE A 173 32.94 4.66 43.46
C ILE A 173 31.69 5.54 43.39
N TYR A 174 30.62 5.09 42.71
CA TYR A 174 29.23 5.28 43.19
C TYR A 174 28.27 4.22 42.64
N HIS A 175 27.35 3.79 43.50
CA HIS A 175 26.37 2.70 43.34
C HIS A 175 25.15 3.07 42.48
N GLY A 176 24.56 2.07 41.80
CA GLY A 176 23.33 2.12 40.98
C GLY A 176 22.01 2.24 41.76
N PRO A 177 20.84 1.99 41.13
CA PRO A 177 20.48 0.62 40.70
C PRO A 177 19.68 0.44 39.39
N ASP A 178 19.83 -0.77 38.84
CA ASP A 178 18.89 -1.73 38.25
C ASP A 178 17.78 -1.39 37.23
N HIS A 179 17.96 -2.04 36.07
CA HIS A 179 17.04 -2.86 35.27
C HIS A 179 15.77 -2.24 34.67
N GLN A 180 15.74 -2.20 33.33
CA GLN A 180 14.87 -3.09 32.56
C GLN A 180 15.42 -3.33 31.15
N GLU A 181 15.68 -4.61 30.86
CA GLU A 181 15.92 -5.14 29.53
C GLU A 181 14.60 -5.10 28.75
N ASP A 182 14.60 -4.48 27.57
CA ASP A 182 13.58 -4.79 26.57
C ASP A 182 14.24 -5.17 25.25
N THR A 183 13.72 -6.27 24.74
CA THR A 183 14.28 -7.18 23.75
C THR A 183 14.63 -6.50 22.42
N CYS A 184 15.89 -6.67 22.01
CA CYS A 184 16.39 -6.39 20.68
C CYS A 184 15.70 -7.32 19.67
N GLN A 185 14.78 -6.80 18.85
CA GLN A 185 14.24 -7.55 17.73
C GLN A 185 15.17 -7.40 16.51
N SER A 186 15.76 -8.54 16.16
CA SER A 186 16.52 -8.89 14.96
C SER A 186 15.99 -8.28 13.63
N PRO A 187 16.88 -8.11 12.63
CA PRO A 187 16.56 -7.51 11.34
C PRO A 187 15.55 -8.34 10.55
N GLN A 188 14.35 -7.80 10.32
CA GLN A 188 13.42 -8.45 9.41
C GLN A 188 13.88 -8.26 7.96
N SER A 189 14.26 -9.38 7.36
CA SER A 189 14.68 -9.57 5.98
C SER A 189 13.56 -9.29 4.97
N PHE A 190 13.79 -9.65 3.70
CA PHE A 190 12.90 -9.80 2.55
C PHE A 190 11.47 -10.36 2.80
N ASP A 191 11.12 -10.71 4.04
CA ASP A 191 9.89 -11.34 4.52
C ASP A 191 8.71 -10.36 4.80
N SER A 192 8.86 -9.05 4.60
CA SER A 192 7.77 -8.06 4.77
C SER A 192 6.91 -7.86 3.50
N VAL A 193 6.82 -8.88 2.64
CA VAL A 193 5.72 -8.97 1.67
C VAL A 193 4.48 -9.36 2.46
N GLU A 194 3.68 -8.37 2.85
CA GLU A 194 2.41 -8.58 3.55
C GLU A 194 1.57 -9.61 2.78
N ARG A 195 1.43 -10.79 3.39
CA ARG A 195 0.53 -11.82 2.90
C ARG A 195 -0.88 -11.40 3.26
N HIS A 196 -1.67 -10.98 2.28
CA HIS A 196 -3.11 -11.22 2.38
C HIS A 196 -3.39 -12.67 1.94
N PRO A 197 -3.93 -13.55 2.80
CA PRO A 197 -4.23 -14.93 2.45
C PRO A 197 -5.30 -15.09 1.35
N GLN A 198 -5.90 -13.99 0.87
CA GLN A 198 -7.06 -13.99 -0.02
C GLN A 198 -6.90 -13.20 -1.34
N VAL A 199 -5.74 -12.58 -1.62
CA VAL A 199 -5.60 -11.79 -2.87
C VAL A 199 -5.40 -12.72 -4.07
N GLN A 200 -6.44 -12.85 -4.91
CA GLN A 200 -6.43 -13.57 -6.20
C GLN A 200 -6.08 -12.67 -7.41
N SER A 201 -5.68 -11.42 -7.18
CA SER A 201 -5.55 -10.40 -8.24
C SER A 201 -4.10 -10.03 -8.49
N TYR A 202 -3.64 -10.16 -9.75
CA TYR A 202 -2.41 -9.53 -10.23
C TYR A 202 -2.69 -8.07 -10.58
N TYR A 203 -1.71 -7.17 -10.49
CA TYR A 203 -1.88 -5.75 -10.84
C TYR A 203 -0.93 -5.34 -11.97
N ASP A 204 -1.42 -4.55 -12.92
CA ASP A 204 -0.57 -3.84 -13.86
C ASP A 204 -0.22 -2.48 -13.26
N TYR A 205 1.02 -2.37 -12.77
CA TYR A 205 1.56 -1.15 -12.20
C TYR A 205 2.01 -0.14 -13.28
N PHE A 206 1.91 -0.49 -14.57
CA PHE A 206 2.37 0.32 -15.70
C PHE A 206 1.27 0.50 -16.76
N ALA A 207 0.02 0.67 -16.30
CA ALA A 207 -1.17 0.75 -17.16
C ALA A 207 -1.20 1.99 -18.06
N ASP A 208 -0.48 3.06 -17.69
CA ASP A 208 -0.30 4.27 -18.49
C ASP A 208 1.09 4.28 -19.15
N ASP A 209 1.18 4.86 -20.36
CA ASP A 209 2.28 4.71 -21.31
C ASP A 209 3.71 4.62 -20.72
N HIS A 210 4.41 3.63 -21.25
CA HIS A 210 5.59 2.98 -20.70
C HIS A 210 6.78 3.90 -20.41
N HIS A 211 7.16 3.90 -19.14
CA HIS A 211 8.27 4.68 -18.65
C HIS A 211 9.19 3.81 -17.78
N GLU A 212 9.59 2.67 -18.35
CA GLU A 212 10.61 1.77 -17.79
C GLU A 212 11.97 2.45 -17.63
N LYS A 213 12.28 3.43 -18.49
CA LYS A 213 13.59 4.09 -18.58
C LYS A 213 13.52 5.51 -18.06
N TRP A 214 13.46 5.65 -16.75
CA TRP A 214 13.60 6.96 -16.10
C TRP A 214 14.91 6.99 -15.34
N THR A 215 15.89 7.71 -15.89
CA THR A 215 17.16 8.00 -15.24
C THR A 215 17.00 9.30 -14.46
N ILE A 216 17.37 9.26 -13.19
CA ILE A 216 17.59 10.49 -12.41
C ILE A 216 19.00 10.95 -12.76
N THR A 217 19.18 12.26 -12.89
CA THR A 217 20.50 12.87 -13.05
C THR A 217 21.23 12.82 -11.71
N THR A 218 22.33 12.06 -11.63
CA THR A 218 23.18 11.92 -10.44
C THR A 218 24.01 13.18 -10.14
N GLU A 219 23.89 14.22 -10.96
CA GLU A 219 24.70 15.44 -10.88
C GLU A 219 24.56 16.20 -9.55
N ASN A 220 23.47 15.96 -8.80
CA ASN A 220 23.26 16.53 -7.46
C ASN A 220 22.88 15.41 -6.47
N SER A 221 23.87 14.67 -5.96
CA SER A 221 23.64 13.65 -4.94
C SER A 221 23.28 14.28 -3.59
N TRP A 222 22.24 13.77 -2.94
CA TRP A 222 21.90 14.14 -1.56
C TRP A 222 22.70 13.25 -0.62
N ILE A 223 23.78 13.81 -0.07
CA ILE A 223 24.70 13.11 0.83
C ILE A 223 24.40 13.51 2.26
N SER A 224 24.29 12.52 3.15
CA SER A 224 24.06 12.74 4.57
C SER A 224 25.33 13.13 5.34
N ILE A 225 25.17 13.55 6.61
CA ILE A 225 26.30 13.88 7.49
C ILE A 225 27.22 12.66 7.70
N ASN A 226 26.67 11.44 7.68
CA ASN A 226 27.44 10.21 7.81
C ASN A 226 28.03 9.72 6.48
N GLY A 227 27.90 10.50 5.40
CA GLY A 227 28.42 10.16 4.07
C GLY A 227 27.52 9.24 3.25
N MET A 228 26.30 8.95 3.71
CA MET A 228 25.36 8.12 2.96
C MET A 228 24.81 8.89 1.76
N ASN A 229 24.86 8.29 0.56
CA ASN A 229 24.22 8.84 -0.62
C ASN A 229 22.74 8.45 -0.66
N ILE A 230 21.87 9.32 -0.14
CA ILE A 230 20.42 9.11 -0.04
C ILE A 230 19.81 8.98 -1.44
N THR A 231 20.27 9.78 -2.41
CA THR A 231 19.80 9.71 -3.80
C THR A 231 20.04 8.32 -4.39
N GLU A 232 21.23 7.75 -4.19
CA GLU A 232 21.56 6.41 -4.66
C GLU A 232 20.76 5.32 -3.93
N ALA A 233 20.52 5.48 -2.64
CA ALA A 233 19.65 4.56 -1.90
C ALA A 233 18.20 4.57 -2.44
N MET A 234 17.66 5.75 -2.76
CA MET A 234 16.34 5.89 -3.39
C MET A 234 16.28 5.19 -4.74
N HIS A 235 17.34 5.35 -5.55
CA HIS A 235 17.48 4.64 -6.83
C HIS A 235 17.43 3.13 -6.67
N LYS A 236 18.22 2.61 -5.73
CA LYS A 236 18.26 1.17 -5.45
C LYS A 236 16.89 0.65 -5.01
N TYR A 237 16.24 1.36 -4.09
CA TYR A 237 14.90 1.00 -3.61
C TYR A 237 13.87 0.96 -4.75
N ARG A 238 13.86 1.98 -5.62
CA ARG A 238 12.99 2.00 -6.80
C ARG A 238 13.31 0.87 -7.76
N TYR A 239 14.59 0.61 -8.04
CA TYR A 239 14.99 -0.46 -8.96
C TYR A 239 14.50 -1.82 -8.48
N GLU A 240 14.59 -2.09 -7.18
CA GLU A 240 14.02 -3.28 -6.56
C GLU A 240 12.50 -3.33 -6.69
N SER A 241 11.80 -2.21 -6.43
CA SER A 241 10.34 -2.12 -6.62
C SER A 241 9.93 -2.39 -8.07
N TYR A 242 10.69 -1.86 -9.04
CA TYR A 242 10.46 -2.07 -10.46
C TYR A 242 10.59 -3.54 -10.84
N ARG A 243 11.63 -4.23 -10.34
CA ARG A 243 11.82 -5.67 -10.58
C ARG A 243 10.66 -6.48 -9.99
N ALA A 244 10.25 -6.17 -8.77
CA ALA A 244 9.12 -6.84 -8.12
C ALA A 244 7.80 -6.61 -8.89
N ALA A 245 7.52 -5.38 -9.32
CA ALA A 245 6.37 -5.03 -10.16
C ALA A 245 6.39 -5.77 -11.50
N LYS A 246 7.57 -5.90 -12.14
CA LYS A 246 7.74 -6.66 -13.40
C LYS A 246 7.48 -8.15 -13.24
N LEU A 247 7.75 -8.71 -12.07
CA LEU A 247 7.45 -10.10 -11.72
C LEU A 247 6.00 -10.29 -11.26
N LEU A 248 5.17 -9.24 -11.33
CA LEU A 248 3.77 -9.19 -10.85
C LEU A 248 3.62 -9.59 -9.38
N TYR A 249 4.60 -9.26 -8.55
CA TYR A 249 4.45 -9.39 -7.10
C TYR A 249 3.47 -8.35 -6.56
N SER A 250 2.80 -8.70 -5.46
CA SER A 250 2.14 -7.70 -4.63
C SER A 250 3.23 -6.88 -3.94
N ILE A 251 3.25 -5.58 -4.17
CA ILE A 251 4.24 -4.66 -3.61
C ILE A 251 3.53 -3.62 -2.73
N SER A 252 4.22 -3.14 -1.69
CA SER A 252 3.64 -2.19 -0.73
C SER A 252 3.32 -0.83 -1.39
N PRO A 253 2.46 -0.01 -0.77
CA PRO A 253 2.13 1.34 -1.23
C PRO A 253 3.35 2.21 -1.52
N GLU A 254 4.36 2.19 -0.64
CA GLU A 254 5.60 2.95 -0.80
C GLU A 254 6.42 2.46 -1.99
N ARG A 255 6.40 1.13 -2.24
CA ARG A 255 7.05 0.56 -3.42
C ARG A 255 6.32 0.94 -4.71
N ILE A 256 4.99 1.05 -4.68
CA ILE A 256 4.19 1.52 -5.82
C ILE A 256 4.51 2.99 -6.10
N LEU A 257 4.53 3.84 -5.07
CA LEU A 257 4.87 5.25 -5.17
C LEU A 257 6.31 5.48 -5.67
N SER A 258 7.27 4.62 -5.28
CA SER A 258 8.65 4.77 -5.75
C SER A 258 8.81 4.51 -7.24
N LEU A 259 7.90 3.76 -7.88
CA LEU A 259 7.87 3.63 -9.34
C LEU A 259 7.63 4.99 -10.03
N SER A 260 6.85 5.87 -9.39
CA SER A 260 6.59 7.27 -9.76
C SER A 260 7.63 8.27 -9.23
N PHE A 261 8.75 7.80 -8.68
CA PHE A 261 9.79 8.62 -8.02
C PHE A 261 9.27 9.41 -6.83
N ILE A 262 8.21 8.93 -6.19
CA ILE A 262 7.70 9.46 -4.93
C ILE A 262 8.24 8.59 -3.81
N PHE A 263 9.02 9.20 -2.92
CA PHE A 263 9.54 8.54 -1.73
C PHE A 263 8.87 9.15 -0.51
N VAL A 264 8.13 8.31 0.22
CA VAL A 264 7.40 8.70 1.42
C VAL A 264 8.32 8.56 2.63
N PHE A 265 8.34 9.59 3.46
CA PHE A 265 9.10 9.70 4.69
C PHE A 265 8.14 9.99 5.85
N ASP A 266 7.91 8.99 6.65
CA ASP A 266 7.17 9.02 7.89
C ASP A 266 8.14 8.73 9.06
N PRO A 267 8.58 9.74 9.81
CA PRO A 267 9.60 9.56 10.85
C PRO A 267 9.13 8.66 12.00
N ASP A 268 7.82 8.50 12.18
CA ASP A 268 7.22 7.71 13.25
C ASP A 268 6.94 6.26 12.81
N GLU A 269 7.00 5.96 11.51
CA GLU A 269 6.81 4.63 10.93
C GLU A 269 8.05 4.22 10.10
N ILE A 270 8.96 3.46 10.70
CA ILE A 270 10.19 2.95 10.04
C ILE A 270 9.83 1.81 9.07
N GLN A 271 9.25 2.18 7.94
CA GLN A 271 8.85 1.27 6.88
C GLN A 271 9.26 1.78 5.49
N GLY A 272 9.05 0.95 4.46
CA GLY A 272 9.34 1.30 3.08
C GLY A 272 10.81 1.72 2.86
N PHE A 273 11.02 2.90 2.26
CA PHE A 273 12.35 3.44 1.97
C PHE A 273 13.11 3.83 3.25
N ILE A 274 12.42 4.30 4.29
CA ILE A 274 13.02 4.87 5.50
C ILE A 274 13.90 3.86 6.22
N LYS A 275 13.50 2.59 6.21
CA LYS A 275 14.28 1.49 6.76
C LYS A 275 15.68 1.39 6.15
N ASN A 276 15.84 1.75 4.87
CA ASN A 276 17.15 1.76 4.22
C ASN A 276 18.03 2.94 4.67
N CYS A 277 17.44 3.95 5.32
CA CYS A 277 18.09 5.18 5.76
C CYS A 277 17.85 5.45 7.25
N GLU A 278 17.66 4.40 8.06
CA GLU A 278 17.28 4.51 9.48
C GLU A 278 18.27 5.38 10.27
N ASN A 279 19.57 5.17 10.05
CA ASN A 279 20.65 5.94 10.67
C ASN A 279 20.68 7.42 10.22
N GLU A 280 19.97 7.76 9.15
CA GLU A 280 19.92 9.12 8.59
C GLU A 280 18.58 9.83 8.86
N ILE A 281 17.64 9.20 9.58
CA ILE A 281 16.30 9.77 9.82
C ILE A 281 16.37 11.16 10.43
N ILE A 282 17.25 11.38 11.42
CA ILE A 282 17.39 12.69 12.08
C ILE A 282 17.89 13.75 11.10
N PHE A 283 18.88 13.39 10.26
CA PHE A 283 19.41 14.28 9.23
C PHE A 283 18.32 14.64 8.20
N ILE A 284 17.63 13.63 7.68
CA ILE A 284 16.55 13.78 6.70
C ILE A 284 15.42 14.63 7.30
N ARG A 285 15.03 14.36 8.55
CA ARG A 285 14.03 15.14 9.29
C ARG A 285 14.43 16.60 9.37
N ASN A 286 15.67 16.91 9.77
CA ASN A 286 16.12 18.30 9.91
C ASN A 286 16.17 19.04 8.57
N GLU A 287 16.56 18.37 7.49
CA GLU A 287 16.59 18.95 6.13
C GLU A 287 15.18 19.18 5.55
N LEU A 288 14.22 18.32 5.90
CA LEU A 288 12.86 18.36 5.34
C LEU A 288 11.84 19.08 6.22
N ASN A 289 12.15 19.33 7.50
CA ASN A 289 11.23 19.92 8.47
C ASN A 289 10.99 21.42 8.21
N LEU A 290 10.13 21.70 7.24
CA LEU A 290 9.63 23.03 6.90
C LEU A 290 8.35 23.39 7.67
N PHE A 291 7.75 22.44 8.36
CA PHE A 291 6.50 22.61 9.09
C PHE A 291 6.79 22.97 10.56
N THR A 292 7.23 24.20 10.78
CA THR A 292 7.44 24.70 12.15
C THR A 292 6.10 25.05 12.78
N GLN A 293 5.67 24.21 13.70
CA GLN A 293 4.39 24.37 14.34
C GLN A 293 4.32 25.60 15.24
N ARG A 294 3.21 26.32 15.14
CA ARG A 294 2.88 27.43 16.04
C ARG A 294 2.68 26.92 17.48
N ARG A 295 2.97 27.76 18.47
CA ARG A 295 2.59 27.49 19.85
C ARG A 295 1.08 27.68 19.99
N THR A 296 0.40 26.73 20.65
CA THR A 296 -1.00 26.90 21.01
C THR A 296 -1.12 27.97 22.11
N PRO A 297 -1.96 29.01 21.94
CA PRO A 297 -2.16 30.04 22.96
C PRO A 297 -2.66 29.45 24.28
N ASP A 298 -2.09 29.91 25.40
CA ASP A 298 -2.46 29.42 26.74
C ASP A 298 -3.93 29.77 27.04
N GLU A 299 -4.40 30.91 26.56
CA GLU A 299 -5.80 31.36 26.66
C GLU A 299 -6.74 30.36 26.01
N ALA A 300 -6.42 29.88 24.80
CA ALA A 300 -7.20 28.87 24.07
C ALA A 300 -7.35 27.58 24.90
N VAL A 301 -6.27 27.14 25.55
CA VAL A 301 -6.27 25.98 26.44
C VAL A 301 -7.15 26.21 27.68
N ILE A 302 -7.03 27.39 28.31
CA ILE A 302 -7.83 27.77 29.48
C ILE A 302 -9.33 27.78 29.14
N ILE A 303 -9.70 28.31 27.98
CA ILE A 303 -11.09 28.35 27.51
C ILE A 303 -11.64 26.93 27.36
N THR A 304 -10.94 26.05 26.65
CA THR A 304 -11.43 24.69 26.43
C THR A 304 -11.46 23.85 27.69
N ASN A 305 -10.50 24.04 28.60
CA ASN A 305 -10.52 23.39 29.92
C ASN A 305 -11.71 23.88 30.76
N THR A 306 -12.02 25.18 30.72
CA THR A 306 -13.20 25.71 31.41
C THR A 306 -14.48 25.14 30.81
N LEU A 307 -14.57 25.03 29.47
CA LEU A 307 -15.70 24.41 28.79
C LEU A 307 -15.88 22.94 29.14
N ASP A 308 -14.79 22.18 29.23
CA ASP A 308 -14.82 20.78 29.64
C ASP A 308 -15.40 20.62 31.04
N ASN A 309 -14.99 21.48 31.98
CA ASN A 309 -15.52 21.51 33.35
C ASN A 309 -17.01 21.91 33.41
N LEU A 310 -17.46 22.81 32.51
CA LEU A 310 -18.85 23.24 32.43
C LEU A 310 -19.74 22.29 31.62
N SER A 311 -19.18 21.28 30.94
CA SER A 311 -19.88 20.42 29.98
C SER A 311 -21.10 19.67 30.53
N VAL A 312 -21.20 19.57 31.87
CA VAL A 312 -22.36 19.01 32.59
C VAL A 312 -23.63 19.84 32.37
N ASN A 313 -23.51 21.15 32.12
CA ASN A 313 -24.64 22.05 31.92
C ASN A 313 -24.49 22.90 30.64
N LYS A 314 -25.30 22.59 29.63
CA LYS A 314 -25.33 23.27 28.33
C LYS A 314 -25.56 24.78 28.44
N ASP A 315 -26.37 25.23 29.40
CA ASP A 315 -26.67 26.66 29.57
C ASP A 315 -25.49 27.43 30.19
N ASP A 316 -24.68 26.77 31.02
CA ASP A 316 -23.45 27.34 31.55
C ASP A 316 -22.38 27.43 30.45
N CYS A 317 -22.22 26.39 29.62
CA CYS A 317 -21.34 26.43 28.44
C CYS A 317 -21.72 27.56 27.48
N ASN A 318 -22.99 27.66 27.09
CA ASN A 318 -23.47 28.70 26.17
C ASN A 318 -23.24 30.11 26.73
N ARG A 319 -23.49 30.32 28.03
CA ARG A 319 -23.20 31.60 28.69
C ARG A 319 -21.71 31.92 28.68
N TYR A 320 -20.86 30.94 28.99
CA TYR A 320 -19.42 31.12 28.99
C TYR A 320 -18.88 31.45 27.59
N ILE A 321 -19.32 30.73 26.55
CA ILE A 321 -18.95 31.01 25.15
C ILE A 321 -19.37 32.43 24.75
N ALA A 322 -20.61 32.84 25.07
CA ALA A 322 -21.09 34.17 24.73
C ALA A 322 -20.29 35.30 25.42
N VAL A 323 -19.99 35.14 26.71
CA VAL A 323 -19.21 36.12 27.49
C VAL A 323 -17.78 36.21 26.98
N THR A 324 -17.13 35.06 26.78
CA THR A 324 -15.74 35.02 26.29
C THR A 324 -15.64 35.54 24.86
N HIS A 325 -16.56 35.19 23.97
CA HIS A 325 -16.60 35.77 22.62
C HIS A 325 -16.68 37.29 22.67
N GLY A 326 -17.58 37.88 23.47
CA GLY A 326 -17.67 39.34 23.60
C GLY A 326 -16.42 40.01 24.17
N ALA A 327 -15.63 39.31 24.98
CA ALA A 327 -14.42 39.85 25.61
C ALA A 327 -13.19 39.83 24.67
N TYR A 328 -13.17 38.93 23.69
CA TYR A 328 -11.99 38.69 22.83
C TYR A 328 -12.25 38.84 21.33
N TYR A 329 -13.49 39.18 20.93
CA TYR A 329 -13.82 39.36 19.53
C TYR A 329 -13.14 40.61 18.96
N ASP A 330 -12.21 40.34 18.05
CA ASP A 330 -11.57 41.30 17.16
C ASP A 330 -11.27 40.57 15.84
N GLU A 331 -11.80 41.05 14.71
CA GLU A 331 -11.68 40.38 13.41
C GLU A 331 -10.23 40.14 12.99
N ASP A 332 -9.30 40.98 13.46
CA ASP A 332 -7.87 40.90 13.14
C ASP A 332 -7.07 40.06 14.16
N MET A 333 -7.68 39.65 15.27
CA MET A 333 -7.02 38.83 16.29
C MET A 333 -7.11 37.34 15.99
N GLU A 334 -5.97 36.65 16.09
CA GLU A 334 -5.88 35.20 15.96
C GLU A 334 -6.81 34.47 16.95
N MET A 335 -6.93 34.99 18.18
CA MET A 335 -7.81 34.41 19.21
C MET A 335 -9.28 34.34 18.77
N THR A 336 -9.76 35.28 17.95
CA THR A 336 -11.11 35.23 17.38
C THR A 336 -11.32 33.98 16.54
N THR A 337 -10.31 33.54 15.80
CA THR A 337 -10.38 32.28 15.04
C THR A 337 -10.50 31.09 15.98
N TYR A 338 -9.74 31.07 17.09
CA TYR A 338 -9.85 30.02 18.10
C TYR A 338 -11.26 29.97 18.69
N TYR A 339 -11.80 31.12 19.09
CA TYR A 339 -13.15 31.22 19.64
C TYR A 339 -14.23 30.76 18.67
N ASN A 340 -14.17 31.20 17.41
CA ASN A 340 -15.16 30.84 16.40
C ASN A 340 -15.18 29.32 16.17
N VAL A 341 -14.00 28.70 16.07
CA VAL A 341 -13.88 27.24 15.91
C VAL A 341 -14.39 26.50 17.15
N ILE A 342 -14.02 26.94 18.37
CA ILE A 342 -14.48 26.33 19.63
C ILE A 342 -16.01 26.44 19.75
N SER A 343 -16.57 27.60 19.44
CA SER A 343 -18.02 27.82 19.44
C SER A 343 -18.73 26.93 18.43
N ALA A 344 -18.22 26.84 17.20
CA ALA A 344 -18.78 25.97 16.16
C ALA A 344 -18.72 24.48 16.58
N PHE A 345 -17.61 24.04 17.18
CA PHE A 345 -17.48 22.69 17.71
C PHE A 345 -18.49 22.40 18.84
N HIS A 346 -18.69 23.35 19.76
CA HIS A 346 -19.68 23.20 20.83
C HIS A 346 -21.11 23.08 20.27
N GLN A 347 -21.46 23.92 19.31
CA GLN A 347 -22.76 23.84 18.63
C GLN A 347 -22.95 22.49 17.94
N TYR A 348 -21.94 22.05 17.17
CA TYR A 348 -21.94 20.77 16.47
C TYR A 348 -22.13 19.57 17.42
N THR A 349 -21.35 19.52 18.50
CA THR A 349 -21.44 18.42 19.48
C THR A 349 -22.76 18.42 20.25
N SER A 350 -23.36 19.59 20.46
CA SER A 350 -24.67 19.70 21.10
C SER A 350 -25.83 19.17 20.24
N ILE A 351 -25.64 19.10 18.92
CA ILE A 351 -26.63 18.56 17.96
C ILE A 351 -26.48 17.03 17.86
N LEU A 352 -25.25 16.51 17.91
CA LEU A 352 -24.96 15.06 17.87
C LEU A 352 -25.54 14.28 19.06
N HIS A 353 -25.80 14.92 20.20
CA HIS A 353 -26.42 14.25 21.35
C HIS A 353 -27.91 13.93 21.16
N ASP A 354 -28.61 14.65 20.30
CA ASP A 354 -30.07 14.52 20.18
C ASP A 354 -30.49 13.47 19.15
N HIS A 355 -29.75 13.30 18.05
CA HIS A 355 -30.06 12.31 17.01
C HIS A 355 -28.77 11.93 16.25
N HIS A 356 -28.45 10.63 16.17
CA HIS A 356 -27.72 9.92 15.09
C HIS A 356 -26.67 8.90 15.56
N THR A 357 -26.75 7.72 14.95
CA THR A 357 -25.87 6.54 15.09
C THR A 357 -24.81 6.45 13.98
N GLU A 358 -24.59 7.51 13.21
CA GLU A 358 -23.61 7.51 12.11
C GLU A 358 -22.48 8.53 12.40
N PRO A 359 -21.20 8.13 12.29
CA PRO A 359 -20.08 9.07 12.33
C PRO A 359 -20.12 9.95 11.09
N ASP A 360 -20.54 11.20 11.30
CA ASP A 360 -20.72 12.19 10.24
C ASP A 360 -19.38 12.69 9.71
N HIS A 361 -19.30 12.80 8.38
CA HIS A 361 -18.17 13.28 7.58
C HIS A 361 -17.84 14.78 7.79
N ASN A 362 -18.13 15.38 8.95
CA ASN A 362 -18.18 16.83 9.12
C ASN A 362 -17.27 17.38 10.24
N SER A 363 -16.53 16.54 10.97
CA SER A 363 -15.69 17.01 12.07
C SER A 363 -14.53 17.91 11.63
N TYR A 364 -14.07 17.81 10.38
CA TYR A 364 -13.07 18.73 9.81
C TYR A 364 -13.71 20.00 9.22
N GLU A 365 -15.03 19.99 8.96
CA GLU A 365 -15.67 21.06 8.19
C GLU A 365 -15.64 22.38 8.93
N PHE A 366 -15.90 22.39 10.24
CA PHE A 366 -15.90 23.65 10.98
C PHE A 366 -14.49 24.27 11.08
N PHE A 367 -13.44 23.44 11.17
CA PHE A 367 -12.05 23.93 11.09
C PHE A 367 -11.78 24.56 9.72
N THR A 368 -12.08 23.84 8.63
CA THR A 368 -11.80 24.31 7.26
C THR A 368 -12.68 25.48 6.82
N GLN A 369 -13.92 25.55 7.30
CA GLN A 369 -14.84 26.66 7.00
C GLN A 369 -14.33 27.96 7.61
N GLU A 370 -13.97 27.94 8.90
CA GLU A 370 -13.55 29.13 9.62
C GLU A 370 -12.12 29.55 9.26
N ILE A 371 -11.16 28.62 9.26
CA ILE A 371 -9.74 28.95 9.06
C ILE A 371 -9.47 29.42 7.62
N PHE A 372 -10.13 28.81 6.63
CA PHE A 372 -9.99 29.19 5.22
C PHE A 372 -11.10 30.11 4.72
N LYS A 373 -11.77 30.89 5.59
CA LYS A 373 -12.89 31.78 5.20
C LYS A 373 -12.54 32.91 4.22
N SER A 374 -11.25 33.21 4.05
CA SER A 374 -10.77 34.27 3.16
C SER A 374 -11.22 34.10 1.71
N SER A 375 -11.60 35.20 1.05
CA SER A 375 -11.99 35.25 -0.37
C SER A 375 -10.86 34.92 -1.34
N VAL A 376 -9.61 34.83 -0.85
CA VAL A 376 -8.45 34.44 -1.65
C VAL A 376 -8.53 32.96 -2.03
N TYR A 377 -9.24 32.14 -1.25
CA TYR A 377 -9.37 30.72 -1.52
C TYR A 377 -10.67 30.40 -2.25
N THR A 378 -10.58 29.50 -3.22
CA THR A 378 -11.74 28.81 -3.77
C THR A 378 -11.85 27.44 -3.13
N LYS A 379 -12.96 27.18 -2.42
CA LYS A 379 -13.24 25.90 -1.78
C LYS A 379 -14.06 25.03 -2.72
N HIS A 380 -13.64 23.79 -2.91
CA HIS A 380 -14.37 22.81 -3.70
C HIS A 380 -14.75 21.64 -2.80
N LYS A 381 -16.01 21.60 -2.36
CA LYS A 381 -16.62 20.39 -1.78
C LYS A 381 -17.07 19.53 -2.95
N ILE A 382 -16.39 18.40 -3.20
CA ILE A 382 -16.55 17.54 -4.39
C ILE A 382 -16.02 18.22 -5.67
N SER A 383 -14.73 18.03 -5.96
CA SER A 383 -14.10 18.63 -7.14
C SER A 383 -14.36 17.85 -8.43
N LYS A 384 -14.24 18.54 -9.58
CA LYS A 384 -14.07 17.88 -10.89
C LYS A 384 -12.86 16.92 -10.85
N PRO A 385 -12.87 15.82 -11.61
CA PRO A 385 -11.69 14.97 -11.75
C PRO A 385 -10.47 15.77 -12.18
N LEU A 386 -9.31 15.39 -11.66
CA LEU A 386 -8.06 16.12 -11.87
C LEU A 386 -7.48 15.78 -13.24
N GLU A 387 -6.70 16.70 -13.82
CA GLU A 387 -6.11 16.49 -15.16
C GLU A 387 -5.20 15.25 -15.23
N GLY A 388 -4.62 14.83 -14.09
CA GLY A 388 -3.75 13.65 -13.98
C GLY A 388 -4.48 12.32 -13.83
N CYS A 389 -5.69 12.31 -13.28
CA CYS A 389 -6.51 11.10 -13.11
C CYS A 389 -8.00 11.43 -13.20
N SER A 390 -8.63 11.05 -14.32
CA SER A 390 -10.06 11.30 -14.55
C SER A 390 -11.00 10.53 -13.61
N LYS A 391 -10.45 9.63 -12.78
CA LYS A 391 -11.20 8.75 -11.88
C LYS A 391 -11.11 9.14 -10.40
N TYR A 392 -10.12 9.93 -10.00
CA TYR A 392 -9.90 10.28 -8.60
C TYR A 392 -10.32 11.72 -8.32
N ILE A 393 -11.09 11.91 -7.26
CA ILE A 393 -11.66 13.18 -6.81
C ILE A 393 -11.45 13.24 -5.29
N PRO A 394 -10.66 14.19 -4.75
CA PRO A 394 -10.51 14.34 -3.31
C PRO A 394 -11.82 14.84 -2.68
N ASP A 395 -12.02 14.48 -1.41
CA ASP A 395 -13.21 14.88 -0.65
C ASP A 395 -13.27 16.41 -0.43
N PHE A 396 -12.11 17.03 -0.22
CA PHE A 396 -11.99 18.48 -0.10
C PHE A 396 -10.75 19.01 -0.83
N LYS A 397 -10.91 20.14 -1.53
CA LYS A 397 -9.82 20.83 -2.22
C LYS A 397 -9.88 22.34 -2.02
N LEU A 398 -8.70 22.93 -1.85
CA LEU A 398 -8.47 24.36 -1.76
C LEU A 398 -7.60 24.83 -2.93
N SER A 399 -8.08 25.82 -3.66
CA SER A 399 -7.40 26.37 -4.85
C SER A 399 -7.26 27.89 -4.76
N PHE A 400 -6.27 28.45 -5.45
CA PHE A 400 -6.07 29.89 -5.60
C PHE A 400 -6.19 30.31 -7.05
N GLU A 401 -7.11 31.25 -7.34
CA GLU A 401 -7.27 31.85 -8.65
C GLU A 401 -6.19 32.90 -8.89
N TYR A 402 -5.17 32.55 -9.68
CA TYR A 402 -4.04 33.45 -9.93
C TYR A 402 -4.22 34.32 -11.18
N GLN A 403 -5.16 33.96 -12.04
CA GLN A 403 -5.60 34.66 -13.25
C GLN A 403 -7.06 34.27 -13.48
N LYS A 404 -7.84 35.12 -14.16
CA LYS A 404 -9.24 34.82 -14.46
C LYS A 404 -9.40 33.39 -15.02
N GLU A 405 -10.20 32.59 -14.33
CA GLU A 405 -10.51 31.19 -14.64
C GLU A 405 -9.30 30.24 -14.62
N LYS A 406 -8.19 30.62 -13.99
CA LYS A 406 -7.00 29.79 -13.81
C LYS A 406 -6.64 29.63 -12.35
N PHE A 407 -6.61 28.37 -11.93
CA PHE A 407 -6.46 27.98 -10.54
C PHE A 407 -5.16 27.21 -10.34
N ALA A 408 -4.52 27.43 -9.20
CA ALA A 408 -3.47 26.57 -8.67
C ALA A 408 -4.04 25.82 -7.47
N ASP A 409 -3.99 24.49 -7.49
CA ASP A 409 -4.40 23.68 -6.35
C ASP A 409 -3.33 23.75 -5.26
N LEU A 410 -3.73 24.08 -4.03
CA LEU A 410 -2.81 24.36 -2.92
C LEU A 410 -2.85 23.28 -1.83
N PHE A 411 -4.05 22.74 -1.59
CA PHE A 411 -4.30 21.81 -0.51
C PHE A 411 -5.44 20.85 -0.85
N ILE A 412 -5.28 19.58 -0.48
CA ILE A 412 -6.29 18.52 -0.63
C ILE A 412 -6.47 17.75 0.67
N MET A 413 -7.64 17.14 0.83
CA MET A 413 -7.94 16.26 1.96
C MET A 413 -8.73 15.04 1.46
N GLU A 414 -8.30 13.87 1.92
CA GLU A 414 -8.94 12.58 1.69
C GLU A 414 -9.44 12.03 3.04
N ILE A 415 -10.70 11.64 3.10
CA ILE A 415 -11.38 11.17 4.31
C ILE A 415 -11.89 9.75 4.11
N LYS A 416 -11.66 8.89 5.11
CA LYS A 416 -12.11 7.50 5.10
C LYS A 416 -12.79 7.07 6.37
N LYS A 417 -13.77 6.19 6.18
CA LYS A 417 -14.31 5.30 7.20
C LYS A 417 -13.48 4.01 7.21
N ASP A 418 -13.41 3.34 8.36
CA ASP A 418 -12.76 2.04 8.49
C ASP A 418 -13.51 0.99 7.65
N ASP A 419 -13.08 0.80 6.41
CA ASP A 419 -13.56 -0.27 5.53
C ASP A 419 -12.60 -1.47 5.56
N LYS A 420 -13.17 -2.67 5.42
CA LYS A 420 -12.48 -3.96 5.61
C LYS A 420 -11.61 -4.43 4.43
N ASP A 421 -11.50 -3.65 3.35
CA ASP A 421 -10.85 -4.11 2.12
C ASP A 421 -9.66 -3.22 1.71
N CYS A 422 -8.44 -3.72 1.93
CA CYS A 422 -7.18 -3.10 1.48
C CYS A 422 -6.77 -3.68 0.11
N THR A 423 -7.26 -3.12 -0.99
CA THR A 423 -6.63 -3.32 -2.31
C THR A 423 -5.72 -2.14 -2.64
N PRO A 424 -4.59 -2.33 -3.36
CA PRO A 424 -3.67 -1.23 -3.67
C PRO A 424 -4.29 -0.06 -4.46
N ASP A 425 -5.32 -0.29 -5.26
CA ASP A 425 -6.10 0.75 -5.94
C ASP A 425 -7.04 1.53 -5.00
N ALA A 426 -7.29 0.99 -3.81
CA ALA A 426 -8.01 1.64 -2.74
C ALA A 426 -7.09 2.35 -1.73
N ASP A 427 -5.76 2.22 -1.83
CA ASP A 427 -4.83 2.76 -0.85
C ASP A 427 -4.70 4.29 -0.96
N ASP A 428 -5.03 4.98 0.14
CA ASP A 428 -5.14 6.44 0.16
C ASP A 428 -3.78 7.13 0.27
N ILE A 429 -2.76 6.44 0.79
CA ILE A 429 -1.38 6.95 0.75
C ILE A 429 -0.96 7.06 -0.71
N ILE A 430 -1.31 6.09 -1.55
CA ILE A 430 -0.99 6.14 -2.99
C ILE A 430 -1.73 7.30 -3.65
N LYS A 431 -3.05 7.37 -3.47
CA LYS A 431 -3.89 8.39 -4.13
C LYS A 431 -3.48 9.80 -3.74
N ILE A 432 -3.32 10.10 -2.45
CA ILE A 432 -2.97 11.44 -2.00
C ILE A 432 -1.61 11.85 -2.54
N ASN A 433 -0.62 10.96 -2.52
CA ASN A 433 0.73 11.29 -2.96
C ASN A 433 0.84 11.48 -4.48
N LEU A 434 0.13 10.68 -5.28
CA LEU A 434 0.02 10.93 -6.72
C LEU A 434 -0.62 12.29 -7.00
N GLU A 435 -1.60 12.70 -6.19
CA GLU A 435 -2.23 14.01 -6.37
C GLU A 435 -1.31 15.17 -5.94
N LEU A 436 -0.59 15.02 -4.83
CA LEU A 436 0.43 15.99 -4.43
C LEU A 436 1.50 16.17 -5.51
N GLN A 437 1.85 15.11 -6.24
CA GLN A 437 2.76 15.20 -7.38
C GLN A 437 2.19 16.07 -8.51
N VAL A 438 0.91 15.91 -8.83
CA VAL A 438 0.22 16.72 -9.85
C VAL A 438 0.16 18.19 -9.43
N MET A 439 -0.28 18.48 -8.20
CA MET A 439 -0.31 19.83 -7.64
C MET A 439 1.08 20.47 -7.65
N LEU A 440 2.10 19.73 -7.24
CA LEU A 440 3.48 20.21 -7.22
C LEU A 440 4.00 20.51 -8.62
N ASN A 441 3.71 19.65 -9.60
CA ASN A 441 4.04 19.87 -11.00
C ASN A 441 3.40 21.15 -11.54
N GLN A 442 2.13 21.43 -11.21
CA GLN A 442 1.49 22.68 -11.59
C GLN A 442 2.23 23.90 -11.03
N LEU A 443 2.61 23.87 -9.75
CA LEU A 443 3.40 24.95 -9.14
C LEU A 443 4.78 25.10 -9.79
N ILE A 444 5.46 24.00 -10.14
CA ILE A 444 6.71 24.02 -10.89
C ILE A 444 6.52 24.68 -12.25
N LEU A 445 5.49 24.27 -13.01
CA LEU A 445 5.18 24.84 -14.33
C LEU A 445 4.80 26.32 -14.27
N LEU A 446 4.21 26.76 -13.15
CA LEU A 446 3.99 28.17 -12.84
C LEU A 446 5.27 28.90 -12.43
N ASN A 447 6.43 28.26 -12.42
CA ASN A 447 7.72 28.85 -12.07
C ASN A 447 7.72 29.45 -10.64
N VAL A 448 7.01 28.78 -9.72
CA VAL A 448 6.99 29.10 -8.29
C VAL A 448 8.33 28.68 -7.68
N ALA A 449 8.99 29.58 -6.95
CA ALA A 449 10.25 29.27 -6.28
C ALA A 449 10.04 28.32 -5.10
N GLU A 450 10.81 27.23 -5.03
CA GLU A 450 10.69 26.18 -4.01
C GLU A 450 9.23 25.75 -3.81
N PRO A 451 8.63 25.12 -4.84
CA PRO A 451 7.23 24.75 -4.79
C PRO A 451 7.05 23.61 -3.78
N VAL A 452 5.92 23.64 -3.07
CA VAL A 452 5.53 22.66 -2.05
C VAL A 452 4.04 22.40 -2.21
N ALA A 453 3.62 21.14 -2.09
CA ALA A 453 2.20 20.75 -2.07
C ALA A 453 1.85 20.11 -0.72
N TYR A 454 0.62 20.34 -0.24
CA TYR A 454 0.15 19.83 1.04
C TYR A 454 -1.12 18.99 0.89
N GLY A 455 -1.22 17.93 1.68
CA GLY A 455 -2.40 17.07 1.74
C GLY A 455 -2.64 16.52 3.13
N ILE A 456 -3.89 16.20 3.46
CA ILE A 456 -4.25 15.48 4.69
C ILE A 456 -4.98 14.19 4.34
N VAL A 457 -4.56 13.09 4.96
CA VAL A 457 -5.37 11.87 5.04
C VAL A 457 -6.01 11.83 6.42
N ILE A 458 -7.33 11.68 6.46
CA ILE A 458 -8.11 11.46 7.69
C ILE A 458 -8.68 10.05 7.62
N LYS A 459 -8.19 9.18 8.50
CA LYS A 459 -8.74 7.83 8.67
C LYS A 459 -9.43 7.77 10.02
N GLU A 460 -10.76 7.65 10.00
CA GLU A 460 -11.62 7.87 11.16
C GLU A 460 -11.41 9.25 11.79
N HIS A 461 -10.52 9.33 12.78
CA HIS A 461 -10.15 10.54 13.49
C HIS A 461 -8.65 10.80 13.49
N GLU A 462 -7.83 9.81 13.12
CA GLU A 462 -6.39 10.01 12.95
C GLU A 462 -6.13 10.77 11.65
N SER A 463 -5.33 11.82 11.75
CA SER A 463 -5.00 12.71 10.64
C SER A 463 -3.49 12.74 10.44
N LYS A 464 -3.06 12.56 9.20
CA LYS A 464 -1.65 12.71 8.77
C LYS A 464 -1.53 13.84 7.76
N ILE A 465 -0.64 14.80 8.02
CA ILE A 465 -0.32 15.88 7.07
C ILE A 465 0.90 15.48 6.23
N TYR A 466 0.68 15.33 4.94
CA TYR A 466 1.72 15.13 3.94
C TYR A 466 2.16 16.46 3.34
N GLN A 467 3.48 16.64 3.23
CA GLN A 467 4.12 17.72 2.52
C GLN A 467 4.98 17.12 1.41
N MET A 468 4.73 17.51 0.16
CA MET A 468 5.55 17.07 -0.97
C MET A 468 6.44 18.19 -1.50
N THR A 469 7.71 17.87 -1.70
CA THR A 469 8.73 18.74 -2.30
C THR A 469 9.41 18.03 -3.48
N PHE A 470 10.09 18.81 -4.32
CA PHE A 470 10.81 18.29 -5.49
C PHE A 470 12.29 18.67 -5.43
N LYS A 471 13.16 17.67 -5.29
CA LYS A 471 14.62 17.86 -5.18
C LYS A 471 15.31 16.89 -6.14
N ASN A 472 16.20 17.40 -6.98
CA ASN A 472 17.05 16.61 -7.88
C ASN A 472 16.28 15.61 -8.76
N GLY A 473 15.10 15.99 -9.26
CA GLY A 473 14.29 15.10 -10.10
C GLY A 473 13.45 14.07 -9.33
N ILE A 474 13.44 14.14 -8.00
CA ILE A 474 12.77 13.21 -7.10
C ILE A 474 11.69 13.94 -6.29
N TYR A 475 10.55 13.29 -6.11
CA TYR A 475 9.49 13.75 -5.23
C TYR A 475 9.69 13.17 -3.84
N ILE A 476 9.78 14.05 -2.86
CA ILE A 476 9.93 13.68 -1.46
C ILE A 476 8.63 14.06 -0.77
N SER A 477 7.87 13.05 -0.33
CA SER A 477 6.69 13.25 0.49
C SER A 477 7.03 12.98 1.94
N TYR A 478 6.80 13.94 2.81
CA TYR A 478 7.13 13.86 4.22
C TYR A 478 5.88 14.01 5.07
N VAL A 479 5.69 13.12 6.05
CA VAL A 479 4.64 13.25 7.07
C VAL A 479 5.12 14.27 8.09
N THR A 480 4.53 15.46 8.02
CA THR A 480 4.93 16.62 8.83
C THR A 480 4.31 16.64 10.21
N GLU A 481 3.07 16.19 10.34
CA GLU A 481 2.32 16.22 11.59
C GLU A 481 1.31 15.07 11.62
N ARG A 482 1.12 14.53 12.83
CA ARG A 482 0.05 13.59 13.17
C ARG A 482 -0.79 14.16 14.29
N PHE A 483 -2.10 14.03 14.17
CA PHE A 483 -3.02 14.49 15.20
C PHE A 483 -4.35 13.76 15.13
N TYR A 484 -5.14 13.88 16.18
CA TYR A 484 -6.50 13.35 16.22
C TYR A 484 -7.50 14.49 16.13
N LEU A 485 -8.50 14.34 15.25
CA LEU A 485 -9.67 15.20 15.25
C LEU A 485 -10.57 14.87 16.45
N PRO A 486 -11.27 15.87 17.02
CA PRO A 486 -12.15 15.63 18.14
C PRO A 486 -13.33 14.75 17.71
N ARG A 487 -13.62 13.72 18.51
CA ARG A 487 -14.62 12.69 18.20
C ARG A 487 -15.99 13.02 18.76
N ASN A 488 -16.00 13.66 19.93
CA ASN A 488 -17.20 14.05 20.66
C ASN A 488 -16.87 15.19 21.63
N ALA A 489 -17.87 15.68 22.37
CA ALA A 489 -17.72 16.80 23.29
C ALA A 489 -16.58 16.63 24.32
N LYS A 490 -16.24 15.40 24.72
CA LYS A 490 -15.16 15.13 25.68
C LYS A 490 -13.76 15.40 25.11
N ASP A 491 -13.64 15.51 23.79
CA ASP A 491 -12.39 15.84 23.13
C ASP A 491 -12.23 17.37 22.92
N VAL A 492 -13.03 18.22 23.60
CA VAL A 492 -12.95 19.69 23.48
C VAL A 492 -11.54 20.22 23.76
N CYS A 493 -10.79 19.59 24.66
CA CYS A 493 -9.42 19.94 24.98
C CYS A 493 -8.41 19.67 23.84
N LEU A 494 -8.77 18.88 22.82
CA LEU A 494 -7.95 18.69 21.61
C LEU A 494 -8.11 19.85 20.62
N VAL A 495 -9.24 20.56 20.66
CA VAL A 495 -9.61 21.59 19.68
C VAL A 495 -8.54 22.68 19.50
N PRO A 496 -7.93 23.25 20.56
CA PRO A 496 -6.90 24.29 20.41
C PRO A 496 -5.68 23.81 19.63
N ARG A 497 -5.26 22.57 19.88
CA ARG A 497 -4.14 21.96 19.17
C ARG A 497 -4.45 21.78 17.69
N VAL A 498 -5.64 21.27 17.37
CA VAL A 498 -6.08 21.11 15.98
C VAL A 498 -6.16 22.46 15.26
N ILE A 499 -6.74 23.49 15.88
CA ILE A 499 -6.76 24.86 15.33
C ILE A 499 -5.35 25.34 15.01
N THR A 500 -4.41 25.15 15.94
CA THR A 500 -3.01 25.56 15.79
C THR A 500 -2.35 24.89 14.58
N ILE A 501 -2.64 23.61 14.34
CA ILE A 501 -2.15 22.85 13.19
C ILE A 501 -2.70 23.42 11.89
N PHE A 502 -4.02 23.63 11.80
CA PHE A 502 -4.64 24.18 10.60
C PHE A 502 -4.23 25.64 10.33
N LEU A 503 -4.00 26.45 11.36
CA LEU A 503 -3.45 27.81 11.22
C LEU A 503 -2.00 27.78 10.72
N THR A 504 -1.19 26.84 11.22
CA THR A 504 0.18 26.62 10.71
C THR A 504 0.12 26.24 9.23
N LEU A 505 -0.77 25.30 8.86
CA LEU A 505 -0.97 24.93 7.45
C LEU A 505 -1.40 26.14 6.61
N LYS A 506 -2.35 26.95 7.09
CA LYS A 506 -2.81 28.16 6.40
C LYS A 506 -1.67 29.11 6.09
N ASP A 507 -0.75 29.36 7.03
CA ASP A 507 0.43 30.20 6.76
C ASP A 507 1.29 29.66 5.64
N MET A 508 1.49 28.34 5.62
CA MET A 508 2.30 27.69 4.59
C MET A 508 1.64 27.85 3.22
N LEU A 509 0.30 27.73 3.14
CA LEU A 509 -0.45 28.00 1.91
C LEU A 509 -0.39 29.48 1.51
N ASP A 510 -0.50 30.41 2.46
CA ASP A 510 -0.39 31.85 2.20
C ASP A 510 1.00 32.23 1.65
N LYS A 511 2.07 31.61 2.18
CA LYS A 511 3.43 31.75 1.63
C LYS A 511 3.50 31.27 0.18
N ILE A 512 2.85 30.16 -0.16
CA ILE A 512 2.77 29.66 -1.55
C ILE A 512 2.02 30.68 -2.42
N ILE A 513 0.89 31.22 -1.96
CA ILE A 513 0.13 32.26 -2.69
C ILE A 513 1.01 33.48 -2.98
N ILE A 514 1.77 33.96 -1.99
CA ILE A 514 2.71 35.07 -2.17
C ILE A 514 3.75 34.70 -3.26
N LYS A 515 4.31 33.49 -3.22
CA LYS A 515 5.26 33.01 -4.24
C LYS A 515 4.61 32.91 -5.63
N ILE A 516 3.35 32.48 -5.74
CA ILE A 516 2.60 32.43 -7.02
C ILE A 516 2.37 33.84 -7.58
N LYS A 517 2.05 34.81 -6.73
CA LYS A 517 1.88 36.22 -7.12
C LYS A 517 3.20 36.84 -7.59
N ASN A 518 4.31 36.46 -6.95
CA ASN A 518 5.66 36.97 -7.23
C ASN A 518 6.45 36.11 -8.23
N ARG A 519 5.80 35.15 -8.90
CA ARG A 519 6.48 34.22 -9.81
C ARG A 519 7.21 34.93 -10.95
N LYS A 520 8.36 34.38 -11.35
CA LYS A 520 9.09 34.87 -12.53
C LYS A 520 8.37 34.40 -13.79
N ARG A 521 8.23 35.28 -14.78
CA ARG A 521 7.73 34.88 -16.11
C ARG A 521 8.82 34.10 -16.86
N GLY A 522 8.42 33.06 -17.59
CA GLY A 522 9.33 32.23 -18.39
C GLY A 522 9.18 30.73 -18.09
N THR A 523 9.97 29.92 -18.78
CA THR A 523 9.98 28.47 -18.58
C THR A 523 10.82 28.12 -17.35
N PRO A 524 10.30 27.31 -16.41
CA PRO A 524 11.07 26.89 -15.24
C PRO A 524 12.26 26.02 -15.66
N THR A 525 13.44 26.27 -15.08
CA THR A 525 14.66 25.48 -15.38
C THR A 525 14.48 23.99 -15.10
N ILE A 526 13.71 23.67 -14.06
CA ILE A 526 13.43 22.29 -13.63
C ILE A 526 12.22 21.65 -14.32
N ALA A 527 11.55 22.34 -15.25
CA ALA A 527 10.35 21.83 -15.92
C ALA A 527 10.63 20.54 -16.71
N ASN A 528 11.83 20.40 -17.28
CA ASN A 528 12.23 19.18 -18.00
C ASN A 528 12.52 17.99 -17.07
N SER A 529 12.71 18.26 -15.77
CA SER A 529 12.98 17.24 -14.77
C SER A 529 11.70 16.68 -14.16
N ILE A 530 10.58 17.41 -14.23
CA ILE A 530 9.30 16.95 -13.70
C ILE A 530 8.83 15.72 -14.45
N LYS A 531 8.03 14.94 -13.74
CA LYS A 531 7.55 13.65 -14.16
C LYS A 531 6.03 13.65 -14.20
N ARG A 532 5.47 13.13 -15.29
CA ARG A 532 4.02 12.86 -15.36
C ARG A 532 3.70 11.76 -14.36
N GLY A 533 2.77 11.98 -13.44
CA GLY A 533 2.41 10.95 -12.46
C GLY A 533 1.91 9.68 -13.14
N MET A 534 2.24 8.52 -12.56
CA MET A 534 1.67 7.26 -13.01
C MET A 534 0.22 7.16 -12.54
N GLY A 535 -0.64 6.53 -13.34
CA GLY A 535 -1.98 6.17 -12.88
C GLY A 535 -1.96 5.12 -11.77
N LEU A 536 -3.13 4.93 -11.16
CA LEU A 536 -3.32 3.92 -10.12
C LEU A 536 -3.10 2.50 -10.69
N PRO A 537 -2.54 1.57 -9.88
CA PRO A 537 -2.42 0.17 -10.26
C PRO A 537 -3.78 -0.39 -10.70
N CYS A 538 -3.82 -1.11 -11.82
CA CYS A 538 -5.06 -1.67 -12.34
C CYS A 538 -5.11 -3.18 -12.12
N PRO A 539 -6.18 -3.74 -11.51
CA PRO A 539 -6.31 -5.17 -11.35
C PRO A 539 -6.40 -5.87 -12.72
N ILE A 540 -5.54 -6.87 -12.92
CA ILE A 540 -5.47 -7.68 -14.14
C ILE A 540 -6.57 -8.74 -14.07
N LYS A 541 -7.70 -8.44 -14.71
CA LYS A 541 -8.87 -9.35 -14.78
C LYS A 541 -8.58 -10.68 -15.48
N ASP A 542 -7.61 -10.69 -16.40
CA ASP A 542 -7.17 -11.88 -17.13
C ASP A 542 -5.64 -11.86 -17.27
N ALA A 543 -4.96 -12.40 -16.25
CA ALA A 543 -3.50 -12.49 -16.22
C ALA A 543 -2.93 -13.22 -17.45
N MET A 544 -3.66 -14.19 -18.00
CA MET A 544 -3.24 -14.96 -19.16
C MET A 544 -3.21 -14.09 -20.43
N THR A 545 -4.28 -13.32 -20.71
CA THR A 545 -4.29 -12.41 -21.87
C THR A 545 -3.26 -11.30 -21.72
N PHE A 546 -3.02 -10.84 -20.49
CA PHE A 546 -2.00 -9.85 -20.20
C PHE A 546 -0.58 -10.36 -20.50
N TYR A 547 -0.21 -11.53 -19.98
CA TYR A 547 1.10 -12.15 -20.23
C TYR A 547 1.34 -12.49 -21.70
N LEU A 548 0.33 -13.00 -22.41
CA LEU A 548 0.46 -13.34 -23.83
C LEU A 548 0.59 -12.13 -24.75
N ARG A 549 0.13 -10.94 -24.31
CA ARG A 549 0.28 -9.67 -25.04
C ARG A 549 1.63 -8.99 -24.80
N LYS A 550 2.18 -9.04 -23.59
CA LYS A 550 3.56 -8.59 -23.29
C LYS A 550 4.57 -9.68 -23.71
N LYS A 551 4.71 -9.90 -25.03
CA LYS A 551 5.63 -10.89 -25.64
C LYS A 551 7.12 -10.69 -25.35
N GLU A 552 7.51 -9.64 -24.61
CA GLU A 552 8.89 -9.35 -24.25
C GLU A 552 8.97 -8.93 -22.78
N ILE A 553 8.74 -9.87 -21.85
CA ILE A 553 9.31 -9.71 -20.51
C ILE A 553 10.74 -10.22 -20.60
N THR A 554 11.68 -9.37 -20.97
CA THR A 554 13.08 -9.61 -20.68
C THR A 554 13.17 -9.68 -19.16
N LEU A 555 13.29 -10.90 -18.63
CA LEU A 555 13.60 -11.10 -17.21
C LEU A 555 14.91 -10.36 -16.96
N VAL A 556 14.84 -9.26 -16.20
CA VAL A 556 16.04 -8.54 -15.77
C VAL A 556 16.81 -9.53 -14.88
N PRO A 557 17.99 -10.01 -15.31
CA PRO A 557 18.74 -11.00 -14.54
C PRO A 557 19.11 -10.43 -13.15
N PRO A 558 19.41 -11.33 -12.18
CA PRO A 558 19.79 -11.02 -10.79
C PRO A 558 20.58 -9.73 -10.61
#